data_AF-A0A1W9S0Z8-F1
#
_entry.id   AF-A0A1W9S0Z8-F1
#
_cell.length_a   1.000
_cell.length_b   1.000
_cell.length_c   1.000
_cell.angle_alpha   90.00
_cell.angle_beta   90.00
_cell.angle_gamma   90.00
#
_symmetry.space_group_name_H-M   'P 1'
#
loop_
_entity.id
_entity.type
_entity.pdbx_description
1 polymer ?
#
loop_
_entity_poly.entity_id
_entity_poly.type
_entity_poly.pdbx_seq_one_letter_code
_entity_poly.pdbx_strand_id
1 'polypeptide(L)'
;METVKAARKEMGITFVHFNTGYYEGKELDILEPYIKTVKKETGLLVGVQCPPVPDLKKYDHLKELGVDHVSFCIELYNPERFKEVCPGKYEHLGQKMYLDTIEYCSRLFGKGKVSGEIIAGLEPPEDSIKAIEHFANVGAFATVCVFRPTIGTALENYPPPNVEDMIPVFRRMYEVCLEKNIPVGIAPKIRVSLVLLPFEGIYFLEDKKKWWHKIALMNLMKAFYRTYFYTKLAFRW
;
A
#
# COMPACT_ATOMS: atom_id res chain seq x y z
N MET A 1 9.49 -14.96 14.81
CA MET A 1 10.85 -14.75 14.24
C MET A 1 11.30 -15.87 13.32
N GLU A 2 11.00 -17.13 13.64
CA GLU A 2 11.31 -18.29 12.78
C GLU A 2 10.94 -18.08 11.30
N THR A 3 9.68 -17.71 11.02
CA THR A 3 9.18 -17.43 9.66
C THR A 3 9.98 -16.35 8.93
N VAL A 4 10.33 -15.25 9.62
CA VAL A 4 11.08 -14.13 9.03
C VAL A 4 12.50 -14.59 8.67
N LYS A 5 13.15 -15.36 9.55
CA LYS A 5 14.50 -15.89 9.32
C LYS A 5 14.52 -16.90 8.18
N ALA A 6 13.55 -17.82 8.13
CA ALA A 6 13.39 -18.78 7.04
C ALA A 6 13.15 -18.07 5.70
N ALA A 7 12.18 -17.16 5.62
CA ALA A 7 11.89 -16.39 4.41
C ALA A 7 13.09 -15.56 3.94
N ARG A 8 13.88 -15.00 4.86
CA ARG A 8 15.11 -14.29 4.51
C ARG A 8 16.19 -15.22 3.98
N LYS A 9 16.38 -16.39 4.59
CA LYS A 9 17.37 -17.37 4.15
C LYS A 9 17.03 -17.96 2.77
N GLU A 10 15.78 -18.31 2.56
CA GLU A 10 15.33 -19.04 1.37
C GLU A 10 15.01 -18.11 0.19
N MET A 11 14.35 -16.98 0.45
CA MET A 11 13.85 -16.08 -0.59
C MET A 11 14.59 -14.74 -0.63
N GLY A 12 15.42 -14.45 0.38
CA GLY A 12 16.17 -13.20 0.47
C GLY A 12 15.26 -11.99 0.60
N ILE A 13 14.16 -12.11 1.35
CA ILE A 13 13.23 -10.99 1.60
C ILE A 13 13.97 -9.80 2.22
N THR A 14 13.47 -8.61 1.92
CA THR A 14 14.00 -7.31 2.37
C THR A 14 12.96 -6.53 3.16
N PHE A 15 11.72 -7.00 3.18
CA PHE A 15 10.54 -6.35 3.71
C PHE A 15 9.65 -7.36 4.43
N VAL A 16 9.12 -6.95 5.59
CA VAL A 16 8.09 -7.68 6.34
C VAL A 16 6.88 -6.75 6.48
N HIS A 17 5.71 -7.21 6.06
CA HIS A 17 4.46 -6.46 6.19
C HIS A 17 3.60 -7.09 7.27
N PHE A 18 3.30 -6.34 8.32
CA PHE A 18 2.37 -6.78 9.37
C PHE A 18 0.96 -6.32 9.03
N ASN A 19 0.05 -7.27 8.91
CA ASN A 19 -1.35 -7.00 8.64
C ASN A 19 -2.18 -7.37 9.87
N THR A 20 -3.14 -6.53 10.25
CA THR A 20 -4.02 -6.74 11.40
C THR A 20 -5.47 -6.42 11.04
N GLY A 21 -6.39 -7.11 11.70
CA GLY A 21 -7.81 -6.78 11.71
C GLY A 21 -8.11 -5.59 12.62
N TYR A 22 -9.40 -5.41 12.91
CA TYR A 22 -9.91 -4.38 13.81
C TYR A 22 -9.92 -4.88 15.26
N TYR A 23 -9.32 -4.10 16.16
CA TYR A 23 -9.16 -4.36 17.59
C TYR A 23 -9.43 -3.09 18.41
N GLU A 24 -10.42 -2.29 17.99
CA GLU A 24 -10.91 -1.13 18.74
C GLU A 24 -9.80 -0.11 19.11
N GLY A 25 -8.85 0.14 18.19
CA GLY A 25 -7.77 1.13 18.39
C GLY A 25 -6.50 0.59 19.06
N LYS A 26 -6.44 -0.72 19.35
CA LYS A 26 -5.28 -1.41 19.95
C LYS A 26 -4.37 -2.09 18.93
N GLU A 27 -4.68 -1.96 17.63
CA GLU A 27 -3.99 -2.65 16.54
C GLU A 27 -2.48 -2.40 16.56
N LEU A 28 -2.08 -1.14 16.73
CA LEU A 28 -0.67 -0.75 16.73
C LEU A 28 0.06 -1.21 18.00
N ASP A 29 -0.63 -1.24 19.13
CA ASP A 29 -0.06 -1.67 20.41
C ASP A 29 0.24 -3.18 20.39
N ILE A 30 -0.64 -3.96 19.76
CA ILE A 30 -0.46 -5.40 19.54
C ILE A 30 0.74 -5.66 18.62
N LEU A 31 0.93 -4.85 17.59
CA LEU A 31 2.01 -5.05 16.62
C LEU A 31 3.38 -4.58 17.11
N GLU A 32 3.44 -3.61 18.02
CA GLU A 32 4.68 -2.97 18.48
C GLU A 32 5.78 -3.96 18.92
N PRO A 33 5.51 -4.98 19.78
CA PRO A 33 6.53 -5.94 20.19
C PRO A 33 7.15 -6.71 19.01
N TYR A 34 6.34 -7.05 18.01
CA TYR A 34 6.78 -7.75 16.81
C TYR A 34 7.62 -6.85 15.91
N ILE A 35 7.20 -5.60 15.72
CA ILE A 35 7.93 -4.59 14.94
C ILE A 35 9.31 -4.36 15.56
N LYS A 36 9.38 -4.12 16.88
CA LYS A 36 10.63 -3.94 17.62
C LYS A 36 11.57 -5.12 17.44
N THR A 37 11.05 -6.34 17.57
CA THR A 37 11.83 -7.57 17.45
C THR A 37 12.40 -7.73 16.03
N VAL A 38 11.56 -7.58 14.99
CA VAL A 38 12.02 -7.69 13.59
C VAL A 38 13.06 -6.61 13.27
N LYS A 39 12.82 -5.36 13.69
CA LYS A 39 13.75 -4.24 13.46
C LYS A 39 15.10 -4.48 14.13
N LYS A 40 15.08 -4.91 15.39
CA LYS A 40 16.28 -5.18 16.18
C LYS A 40 17.09 -6.34 15.62
N GLU A 41 16.44 -7.47 15.33
CA GLU A 41 17.14 -8.70 14.94
C GLU A 41 17.57 -8.72 13.47
N THR A 42 16.84 -8.05 12.57
CA THR A 42 17.04 -8.26 11.12
C THR A 42 17.44 -7.01 10.35
N GLY A 43 17.07 -5.82 10.85
CA GLY A 43 17.20 -4.57 10.11
C GLY A 43 16.38 -4.50 8.82
N LEU A 44 15.48 -5.46 8.56
CA LEU A 44 14.59 -5.47 7.41
C LEU A 44 13.70 -4.22 7.38
N LEU A 45 13.23 -3.90 6.18
CA LEU A 45 12.16 -2.93 6.04
C LEU A 45 10.90 -3.51 6.67
N VAL A 46 10.14 -2.67 7.38
CA VAL A 46 8.89 -3.08 8.02
C VAL A 46 7.80 -2.14 7.56
N GLY A 47 6.68 -2.71 7.14
CA GLY A 47 5.45 -1.95 6.98
C GLY A 47 4.33 -2.49 7.85
N VAL A 48 3.32 -1.65 8.05
CA VAL A 48 2.14 -1.96 8.86
C VAL A 48 0.89 -1.62 8.07
N GLN A 49 0.00 -2.59 7.96
CA GLN A 49 -1.35 -2.43 7.45
C GLN A 49 -2.35 -2.67 8.57
N CYS A 50 -3.08 -1.64 8.95
CA CYS A 50 -4.12 -1.73 9.96
C CYS A 50 -5.28 -0.79 9.63
N PRO A 51 -6.48 -1.06 10.15
CA PRO A 51 -7.50 -0.02 10.25
C PRO A 51 -6.92 1.25 10.91
N PRO A 52 -7.35 2.45 10.50
CA PRO A 52 -6.97 3.69 11.16
C PRO A 52 -7.21 3.64 12.67
N VAL A 53 -6.20 4.05 13.44
CA VAL A 53 -6.33 4.26 14.87
C VAL A 53 -6.61 5.75 15.12
N PRO A 54 -7.68 6.12 15.83
CA PRO A 54 -8.08 7.52 16.00
C PRO A 54 -6.99 8.40 16.65
N ASP A 55 -6.18 7.84 17.54
CA ASP A 55 -5.02 8.54 18.09
C ASP A 55 -3.86 8.52 17.09
N LEU A 56 -3.79 9.58 16.27
CA LEU A 56 -2.79 9.71 15.21
C LEU A 56 -1.35 9.75 15.74
N LYS A 57 -1.13 10.10 17.02
CA LYS A 57 0.22 10.13 17.62
C LYS A 57 0.87 8.74 17.67
N LYS A 58 0.08 7.67 17.60
CA LYS A 58 0.61 6.32 17.49
C LYS A 58 1.37 6.10 16.18
N TYR A 59 1.05 6.83 15.11
CA TYR A 59 1.81 6.77 13.86
C TYR A 59 3.17 7.49 13.97
N ASP A 60 3.27 8.56 14.75
CA ASP A 60 4.57 9.18 15.09
C ASP A 60 5.46 8.18 15.82
N HIS A 61 4.90 7.49 16.81
CA HIS A 61 5.60 6.41 17.52
C HIS A 61 6.05 5.28 16.58
N LEU A 62 5.20 4.83 15.66
CA LEU A 62 5.61 3.85 14.65
C LEU A 62 6.79 4.32 13.81
N LYS A 63 6.80 5.60 13.41
CA LYS A 63 7.93 6.19 12.67
C LYS A 63 9.19 6.21 13.52
N GLU A 64 9.11 6.53 14.81
CA GLU A 64 10.22 6.47 15.76
C GLU A 64 10.76 5.04 15.95
N LEU A 65 9.89 4.03 15.95
CA LEU A 65 10.27 2.62 15.94
C LEU A 65 10.95 2.17 14.64
N GLY A 66 10.96 3.03 13.62
CA GLY A 66 11.63 2.81 12.34
C GLY A 66 10.78 2.07 11.32
N VAL A 67 9.44 2.08 11.44
CA VAL A 67 8.54 1.61 10.39
C VAL A 67 8.81 2.41 9.10
N ASP A 68 8.89 1.70 7.97
CA ASP A 68 9.22 2.29 6.66
C ASP A 68 7.99 2.55 5.80
N HIS A 69 6.88 1.85 6.06
CA HIS A 69 5.67 1.91 5.26
C HIS A 69 4.41 1.75 6.12
N VAL A 70 3.35 2.49 5.82
CA VAL A 70 2.03 2.23 6.39
C VAL A 70 0.98 2.15 5.29
N SER A 71 0.02 1.23 5.42
CA SER A 71 -1.07 1.11 4.47
C SER A 71 -2.45 1.00 5.12
N PHE A 72 -3.44 1.50 4.38
CA PHE A 72 -4.83 1.59 4.84
C PHE A 72 -5.77 1.08 3.75
N CYS A 73 -6.45 -0.04 4.01
CA CYS A 73 -7.46 -0.59 3.10
C CYS A 73 -8.78 0.15 3.31
N ILE A 74 -9.06 1.11 2.44
CA ILE A 74 -10.35 1.80 2.39
C ILE A 74 -11.39 0.99 1.59
N GLU A 75 -10.93 0.09 0.72
CA GLU A 75 -11.70 -0.69 -0.26
C GLU A 75 -12.42 0.14 -1.32
N LEU A 76 -13.27 1.10 -0.94
CA LEU A 76 -14.12 1.84 -1.87
C LEU A 76 -14.08 3.35 -1.59
N TYR A 77 -14.01 4.13 -2.67
CA TYR A 77 -13.98 5.58 -2.59
C TYR A 77 -15.37 6.20 -2.73
N ASN A 78 -16.28 5.55 -3.45
CA ASN A 78 -17.67 5.98 -3.50
C ASN A 78 -18.32 5.85 -2.10
N PRO A 79 -18.79 6.93 -1.46
CA PRO A 79 -19.29 6.88 -0.08
C PRO A 79 -20.52 5.98 0.11
N GLU A 80 -21.40 5.91 -0.90
CA GLU A 80 -22.61 5.07 -0.85
C GLU A 80 -22.23 3.60 -0.91
N ARG A 81 -21.33 3.24 -1.83
CA ARG A 81 -20.81 1.86 -1.97
C ARG A 81 -19.96 1.46 -0.78
N PHE A 82 -19.16 2.37 -0.22
CA PHE A 82 -18.43 2.13 1.02
C PHE A 82 -19.37 1.79 2.18
N LYS A 83 -20.47 2.53 2.34
CA LYS A 83 -21.49 2.24 3.36
C LYS A 83 -22.18 0.90 3.14
N GLU A 84 -22.53 0.60 1.89
CA GLU A 84 -23.21 -0.65 1.50
C GLU A 84 -22.33 -1.89 1.70
N VAL A 85 -21.11 -1.85 1.17
CA VAL A 85 -20.21 -3.02 1.09
C VAL A 85 -19.34 -3.17 2.33
N CYS A 86 -19.02 -2.07 3.03
CA CYS A 86 -18.17 -2.06 4.20
C CYS A 86 -18.90 -1.49 5.44
N PRO A 87 -20.08 -2.02 5.82
CA PRO A 87 -20.91 -1.43 6.88
C PRO A 87 -20.16 -1.33 8.21
N GLY A 88 -19.38 -2.34 8.60
CA GLY A 88 -18.59 -2.29 9.83
C GLY A 88 -17.52 -1.18 9.82
N LYS A 89 -16.83 -0.94 8.70
CA LYS A 89 -15.86 0.17 8.59
C LYS A 89 -16.57 1.51 8.63
N TYR A 90 -17.75 1.60 8.00
CA TYR A 90 -18.58 2.81 8.03
C TYR A 90 -19.07 3.14 9.44
N GLU A 91 -19.59 2.17 10.17
CA GLU A 91 -20.16 2.36 11.51
C GLU A 91 -19.10 2.67 12.56
N HIS A 92 -17.94 2.01 12.52
CA HIS A 92 -16.94 2.13 13.59
C HIS A 92 -15.92 3.26 13.38
N LEU A 93 -15.53 3.54 12.14
CA LEU A 93 -14.47 4.52 11.83
C LEU A 93 -14.95 5.60 10.85
N GLY A 94 -15.81 5.22 9.90
CA GLY A 94 -16.23 6.08 8.80
C GLY A 94 -15.13 6.25 7.74
N GLN A 95 -15.55 6.52 6.51
CA GLN A 95 -14.63 6.67 5.37
C GLN A 95 -13.63 7.83 5.57
N LYS A 96 -14.10 8.93 6.17
CA LYS A 96 -13.30 10.13 6.40
C LYS A 96 -12.05 9.85 7.25
N MET A 97 -12.15 8.99 8.27
CA MET A 97 -11.00 8.62 9.10
C MET A 97 -9.88 7.97 8.26
N TYR A 98 -10.23 7.10 7.31
CA TYR A 98 -9.23 6.49 6.41
C TYR A 98 -8.51 7.55 5.57
N LEU A 99 -9.26 8.48 4.97
CA LEU A 99 -8.69 9.54 4.14
C LEU A 99 -7.81 10.51 4.96
N ASP A 100 -8.30 10.95 6.12
CA ASP A 100 -7.57 11.84 7.03
C ASP A 100 -6.27 11.18 7.54
N THR A 101 -6.33 9.89 7.89
CA THR A 101 -5.16 9.14 8.35
C THR A 101 -4.14 8.92 7.24
N ILE A 102 -4.57 8.65 6.00
CA ILE A 102 -3.67 8.57 4.83
C ILE A 102 -2.95 9.90 4.64
N GLU A 103 -3.67 11.04 4.67
CA GLU A 103 -3.06 12.36 4.52
C GLU A 103 -2.08 12.67 5.66
N TYR A 104 -2.47 12.39 6.91
CA TYR A 104 -1.61 12.56 8.08
C TYR A 104 -0.31 11.75 7.93
N CYS A 105 -0.43 10.45 7.67
CA CYS A 105 0.70 9.57 7.52
C CYS A 105 1.57 9.97 6.32
N SER A 106 0.98 10.43 5.22
CA SER A 106 1.76 10.84 4.05
C SER A 106 2.64 12.05 4.36
N ARG A 107 2.11 13.04 5.11
CA ARG A 107 2.90 14.17 5.60
C ARG A 107 4.00 13.72 6.56
N LEU A 108 3.69 12.76 7.43
CA LEU A 108 4.61 12.25 8.44
C LEU A 108 5.76 11.41 7.83
N PHE A 109 5.46 10.40 7.01
CA PHE A 109 6.44 9.46 6.47
C PHE A 109 7.13 9.98 5.21
N GLY A 110 6.45 10.83 4.44
CA GLY A 110 6.89 11.36 3.16
C GLY A 110 6.44 10.51 1.96
N LYS A 111 6.69 11.04 0.77
CA LYS A 111 6.20 10.46 -0.50
C LYS A 111 6.65 9.01 -0.71
N GLY A 112 5.73 8.18 -1.20
CA GLY A 112 6.00 6.79 -1.57
C GLY A 112 6.18 5.82 -0.39
N LYS A 113 5.80 6.25 0.83
CA LYS A 113 5.83 5.41 2.04
C LYS A 113 4.46 5.12 2.64
N VAL A 114 3.40 5.67 2.05
CA VAL A 114 2.03 5.45 2.47
C VAL A 114 1.23 4.93 1.29
N SER A 115 0.42 3.90 1.51
CA SER A 115 -0.51 3.43 0.51
C SER A 115 -1.96 3.41 0.99
N GLY A 116 -2.86 3.84 0.11
CA GLY A 116 -4.30 3.59 0.24
C GLY A 116 -4.66 2.40 -0.65
N GLU A 117 -5.31 1.39 -0.08
CA GLU A 117 -5.67 0.18 -0.82
C GLU A 117 -7.15 0.19 -1.16
N ILE A 118 -7.46 -0.03 -2.45
CA ILE A 118 -8.81 -0.04 -3.00
C ILE A 118 -9.10 -1.36 -3.73
N ILE A 119 -10.39 -1.70 -3.85
CA ILE A 119 -10.91 -2.81 -4.63
C ILE A 119 -11.65 -2.24 -5.85
N ALA A 120 -11.02 -2.35 -7.02
CA ALA A 120 -11.66 -2.00 -8.28
C ALA A 120 -12.65 -3.09 -8.71
N GLY A 121 -13.78 -2.67 -9.29
CA GLY A 121 -14.83 -3.56 -9.80
C GLY A 121 -16.08 -3.67 -8.91
N LEU A 122 -16.09 -3.03 -7.74
CA LEU A 122 -17.29 -2.88 -6.90
C LEU A 122 -17.90 -1.47 -6.97
N GLU A 123 -17.19 -0.54 -7.60
CA GLU A 123 -17.61 0.81 -7.93
C GLU A 123 -17.23 1.12 -9.39
N PRO A 124 -17.82 2.15 -10.01
CA PRO A 124 -17.41 2.58 -11.35
C PRO A 124 -15.91 2.90 -11.40
N PRO A 125 -15.20 2.58 -12.50
CA PRO A 125 -13.77 2.86 -12.65
C PRO A 125 -13.37 4.31 -12.34
N GLU A 126 -14.26 5.26 -12.61
CA GLU A 126 -14.06 6.68 -12.36
C GLU A 126 -13.89 6.97 -10.86
N ASP A 127 -14.60 6.26 -9.98
CA ASP A 127 -14.49 6.46 -8.53
C ASP A 127 -13.18 5.88 -7.99
N SER A 128 -12.76 4.73 -8.48
CA SER A 128 -11.44 4.16 -8.15
C SER A 128 -10.30 5.05 -8.67
N ILE A 129 -10.46 5.65 -9.85
CA ILE A 129 -9.53 6.65 -10.39
C ILE A 129 -9.46 7.90 -9.50
N LYS A 130 -10.60 8.42 -9.01
CA LYS A 130 -10.59 9.55 -8.06
C LYS A 130 -9.84 9.21 -6.78
N ALA A 131 -9.97 7.97 -6.27
CA ALA A 131 -9.22 7.50 -5.11
C ALA A 131 -7.71 7.54 -5.36
N ILE A 132 -7.29 6.98 -6.50
CA ILE A 132 -5.89 6.97 -6.95
C ILE A 132 -5.32 8.40 -7.01
N GLU A 133 -6.06 9.33 -7.59
CA GLU A 133 -5.65 10.72 -7.70
C GLU A 133 -5.59 11.43 -6.35
N HIS A 134 -6.57 11.17 -5.47
CA HIS A 134 -6.58 11.69 -4.10
C HIS A 134 -5.31 11.28 -3.36
N PHE A 135 -5.01 9.98 -3.32
CA PHE A 135 -3.82 9.48 -2.61
C PHE A 135 -2.54 10.09 -3.16
N ALA A 136 -2.42 10.17 -4.48
CA ALA A 136 -1.25 10.75 -5.12
C ALA A 136 -1.10 12.26 -4.85
N ASN A 137 -2.21 12.99 -4.74
CA ASN A 137 -2.18 14.41 -4.39
C ASN A 137 -1.61 14.67 -3.00
N VAL A 138 -1.87 13.78 -2.04
CA VAL A 138 -1.29 13.88 -0.68
C VAL A 138 0.10 13.24 -0.58
N GLY A 139 0.62 12.62 -1.65
CA GLY A 139 1.94 11.98 -1.71
C GLY A 139 1.98 10.48 -1.38
N ALA A 140 0.82 9.89 -1.10
CA ALA A 140 0.63 8.45 -0.98
C ALA A 140 0.45 7.81 -2.38
N PHE A 141 0.45 6.48 -2.46
CA PHE A 141 0.13 5.78 -3.71
C PHE A 141 -1.03 4.80 -3.51
N ALA A 142 -1.73 4.46 -4.58
CA ALA A 142 -2.75 3.43 -4.53
C ALA A 142 -2.15 2.04 -4.74
N THR A 143 -2.63 1.06 -3.99
CA THR A 143 -2.56 -0.36 -4.40
C THR A 143 -3.96 -0.79 -4.79
N VAL A 144 -4.08 -1.46 -5.93
CA VAL A 144 -5.38 -1.82 -6.50
C VAL A 144 -5.53 -3.34 -6.52
N CYS A 145 -6.52 -3.81 -5.78
CA CYS A 145 -7.06 -5.17 -5.88
C CYS A 145 -8.15 -5.19 -6.96
N VAL A 146 -8.22 -6.24 -7.76
CA VAL A 146 -9.42 -6.49 -8.59
C VAL A 146 -10.38 -7.34 -7.78
N PHE A 147 -11.65 -6.93 -7.75
CA PHE A 147 -12.69 -7.72 -7.10
C PHE A 147 -12.75 -9.14 -7.69
N ARG A 148 -12.79 -10.14 -6.81
CA ARG A 148 -12.94 -11.55 -7.15
C ARG A 148 -14.01 -12.16 -6.26
N PRO A 149 -15.10 -12.69 -6.83
CA PRO A 149 -16.13 -13.37 -6.06
C PRO A 149 -15.50 -14.54 -5.32
N THR A 150 -15.77 -14.63 -4.02
CA THR A 150 -15.17 -15.65 -3.14
C THR A 150 -16.27 -16.44 -2.46
N ILE A 151 -16.19 -17.76 -2.57
CA ILE A 151 -17.17 -18.70 -2.01
C ILE A 151 -17.36 -18.44 -0.51
N GLY A 152 -18.61 -18.39 -0.05
CA GLY A 152 -18.96 -18.17 1.36
C GLY A 152 -18.94 -16.69 1.80
N THR A 153 -18.72 -15.75 0.88
CA THR A 153 -18.87 -14.32 1.15
C THR A 153 -20.24 -13.81 0.70
N ALA A 154 -20.69 -12.66 1.24
CA ALA A 154 -21.93 -12.03 0.82
C ALA A 154 -21.98 -11.65 -0.67
N LEU A 155 -20.81 -11.53 -1.32
CA LEU A 155 -20.65 -11.20 -2.73
C LEU A 155 -20.18 -12.39 -3.58
N GLU A 156 -20.39 -13.63 -3.12
CA GLU A 156 -19.92 -14.84 -3.83
C GLU A 156 -20.51 -14.98 -5.25
N ASN A 157 -21.73 -14.47 -5.45
CA ASN A 157 -22.45 -14.54 -6.74
C ASN A 157 -22.38 -13.21 -7.52
N TYR A 158 -21.65 -12.22 -7.02
CA TYR A 158 -21.45 -10.96 -7.74
C TYR A 158 -20.53 -11.21 -8.95
N PRO A 159 -20.73 -10.58 -10.11
CA PRO A 159 -19.85 -10.81 -11.26
C PRO A 159 -18.46 -10.20 -11.04
N PRO A 160 -17.38 -10.81 -11.56
CA PRO A 160 -16.09 -10.12 -11.65
C PRO A 160 -16.20 -8.93 -12.62
N PRO A 161 -15.36 -7.89 -12.48
CA PRO A 161 -15.38 -6.75 -13.39
C PRO A 161 -14.88 -7.12 -14.79
N ASN A 162 -15.30 -6.36 -15.80
CA ASN A 162 -14.74 -6.49 -17.15
C ASN A 162 -13.28 -6.03 -17.18
N VAL A 163 -12.47 -6.62 -18.05
CA VAL A 163 -11.04 -6.30 -18.16
C VAL A 163 -10.86 -4.86 -18.67
N GLU A 164 -11.71 -4.45 -19.61
CA GLU A 164 -11.72 -3.14 -20.25
C GLU A 164 -11.91 -2.01 -19.23
N ASP A 165 -12.72 -2.25 -18.20
CA ASP A 165 -12.98 -1.30 -17.11
C ASP A 165 -11.77 -1.15 -16.18
N MET A 166 -10.91 -2.18 -16.08
CA MET A 166 -9.75 -2.19 -15.19
C MET A 166 -8.50 -1.57 -15.81
N ILE A 167 -8.35 -1.64 -17.15
CA ILE A 167 -7.22 -1.04 -17.87
C ILE A 167 -7.00 0.44 -17.52
N PRO A 168 -8.01 1.34 -17.59
CA PRO A 168 -7.81 2.75 -17.26
C PRO A 168 -7.45 2.97 -15.78
N VAL A 169 -7.96 2.13 -14.86
CA VAL A 169 -7.63 2.19 -13.42
C VAL A 169 -6.14 1.91 -13.21
N PHE A 170 -5.62 0.80 -13.74
CA PHE A 170 -4.21 0.43 -13.58
C PHE A 170 -3.26 1.37 -14.32
N ARG A 171 -3.68 1.90 -15.48
CA ARG A 171 -2.93 2.95 -16.18
C ARG A 171 -2.80 4.19 -15.30
N ARG A 172 -3.93 4.69 -14.78
CA ARG A 172 -3.94 5.91 -13.99
C ARG A 172 -3.17 5.77 -12.68
N MET A 173 -3.23 4.60 -12.04
CA MET A 173 -2.43 4.25 -10.86
C MET A 173 -0.94 4.56 -11.06
N TYR A 174 -0.39 4.26 -12.24
CA TYR A 174 1.02 4.52 -12.52
C TYR A 174 1.28 5.94 -13.04
N GLU A 175 0.44 6.45 -13.94
CA GLU A 175 0.61 7.80 -14.50
C GLU A 175 0.66 8.87 -13.41
N VAL A 176 -0.26 8.81 -12.44
CA VAL A 176 -0.31 9.81 -11.38
C VAL A 176 0.94 9.76 -10.48
N CYS A 177 1.52 8.57 -10.28
CA CYS A 177 2.79 8.45 -9.56
C CYS A 177 3.93 9.16 -10.31
N LEU A 178 3.98 9.05 -11.64
CA LEU A 178 4.96 9.74 -12.48
C LEU A 178 4.74 11.26 -12.49
N GLU A 179 3.48 11.71 -12.57
CA GLU A 179 3.10 13.13 -12.51
C GLU A 179 3.52 13.79 -11.20
N LYS A 180 3.23 13.12 -10.08
CA LYS A 180 3.44 13.66 -8.72
C LYS A 180 4.83 13.36 -8.16
N ASN A 181 5.69 12.69 -8.93
CA ASN A 181 7.03 12.22 -8.54
C ASN A 181 7.00 11.36 -7.28
N ILE A 182 6.06 10.41 -7.23
CA ILE A 182 5.90 9.48 -6.12
C ILE A 182 6.81 8.28 -6.39
N PRO A 183 7.82 8.03 -5.54
CA PRO A 183 8.75 6.95 -5.77
C PRO A 183 8.05 5.60 -5.53
N VAL A 184 7.95 4.78 -6.58
CA VAL A 184 7.35 3.44 -6.52
C VAL A 184 8.31 2.39 -7.06
N GLY A 185 8.24 1.16 -6.53
CA GLY A 185 9.09 0.05 -6.96
C GLY A 185 10.59 0.22 -6.66
N ILE A 186 10.94 1.09 -5.70
CA ILE A 186 12.32 1.40 -5.29
C ILE A 186 12.91 0.32 -4.38
N ALA A 187 12.16 -0.11 -3.36
CA ALA A 187 12.62 -1.12 -2.43
C ALA A 187 12.83 -2.47 -3.16
N PRO A 188 14.01 -3.09 -3.04
CA PRO A 188 14.31 -4.32 -3.78
C PRO A 188 13.48 -5.47 -3.24
N LYS A 189 13.14 -6.44 -4.11
CA LYS A 189 12.53 -7.73 -3.73
C LYS A 189 11.19 -7.65 -2.98
N ILE A 190 10.46 -6.55 -3.10
CA ILE A 190 9.03 -6.53 -2.74
C ILE A 190 8.26 -7.14 -3.91
N ARG A 191 7.66 -8.31 -3.66
CA ARG A 191 6.73 -8.98 -4.57
C ARG A 191 5.52 -9.40 -3.75
N VAL A 192 4.34 -9.10 -4.28
CA VAL A 192 3.06 -9.42 -3.65
C VAL A 192 2.20 -10.17 -4.66
N SER A 193 1.39 -11.12 -4.20
CA SER A 193 0.56 -11.96 -5.07
C SER A 193 -0.89 -11.46 -5.18
N LEU A 194 -1.31 -10.57 -4.28
CA LEU A 194 -2.71 -10.16 -4.11
C LEU A 194 -3.08 -8.90 -4.89
N VAL A 195 -2.10 -8.01 -5.13
CA VAL A 195 -2.32 -6.69 -5.75
C VAL A 195 -1.34 -6.48 -6.90
N LEU A 196 -1.73 -5.62 -7.85
CA LEU A 196 -0.76 -5.04 -8.78
C LEU A 196 -0.07 -3.86 -8.09
N LEU A 197 1.25 -3.91 -8.03
CA LEU A 197 2.04 -2.81 -7.50
C LEU A 197 2.06 -1.65 -8.50
N PRO A 198 2.15 -0.38 -8.03
CA PRO A 198 2.13 0.78 -8.91
C PRO A 198 3.09 0.70 -10.10
N PHE A 199 4.32 0.20 -9.87
CA PHE A 199 5.33 0.11 -10.93
C PHE A 199 4.98 -0.90 -12.03
N GLU A 200 4.13 -1.89 -11.74
CA GLU A 200 3.63 -2.86 -12.72
C GLU A 200 2.59 -2.21 -13.65
N GLY A 201 2.03 -1.07 -13.25
CA GLY A 201 1.18 -0.24 -14.11
C GLY A 201 1.88 0.27 -15.39
N ILE A 202 3.21 0.13 -15.49
CA ILE A 202 3.98 0.44 -16.72
C ILE A 202 3.49 -0.35 -17.95
N TYR A 203 2.90 -1.53 -17.76
CA TYR A 203 2.36 -2.34 -18.86
C TYR A 203 1.08 -1.74 -19.47
N PHE A 204 0.40 -0.84 -18.75
CA PHE A 204 -0.87 -0.23 -19.17
C PHE A 204 -0.69 1.17 -19.80
N LEU A 205 0.55 1.69 -19.82
CA LEU A 205 0.85 2.97 -20.48
C LEU A 205 0.70 2.84 -21.99
N GLU A 206 -0.08 3.75 -22.59
CA GLU A 206 -0.25 3.85 -24.04
C GLU A 206 1.00 4.44 -24.70
N ASP A 207 1.57 5.52 -24.12
CA ASP A 207 2.79 6.16 -24.61
C ASP A 207 3.90 6.16 -23.56
N LYS A 208 4.75 5.12 -23.60
CA LYS A 208 5.96 5.04 -22.75
C LYS A 208 6.99 6.11 -23.10
N LYS A 209 7.01 6.61 -24.34
CA LYS A 209 7.98 7.63 -24.76
C LYS A 209 7.68 8.95 -24.06
N LYS A 210 6.40 9.33 -23.88
CA LYS A 210 6.03 10.51 -23.06
C LYS A 210 6.68 10.49 -21.68
N TRP A 211 6.73 9.32 -21.04
CA TRP A 211 7.18 9.14 -19.66
C TRP A 211 8.67 8.78 -19.49
N TRP A 212 9.43 8.71 -20.59
CA TRP A 212 10.78 8.13 -20.61
C TRP A 212 11.72 8.69 -19.52
N HIS A 213 11.73 10.00 -19.34
CA HIS A 213 12.61 10.70 -18.41
C HIS A 213 12.25 10.40 -16.94
N LYS A 214 10.95 10.30 -16.61
CA LYS A 214 10.49 9.92 -15.26
C LYS A 214 10.80 8.46 -14.96
N ILE A 215 10.57 7.57 -15.94
CA ILE A 215 10.87 6.15 -15.82
C ILE A 215 12.39 5.94 -15.64
N ALA A 216 13.22 6.66 -16.42
CA ALA A 216 14.66 6.63 -16.28
C ALA A 216 15.12 7.11 -14.89
N LEU A 217 14.57 8.22 -14.40
CA LEU A 217 14.85 8.72 -13.06
C LEU A 217 14.49 7.68 -11.97
N MET A 218 13.32 7.05 -12.07
CA MET A 218 12.87 6.04 -11.11
C MET A 218 13.76 4.79 -11.14
N ASN A 219 14.22 4.37 -12.32
CA ASN A 219 15.19 3.28 -12.47
C ASN A 219 16.56 3.62 -11.87
N LEU A 220 17.04 4.86 -12.04
CA LEU A 220 18.27 5.34 -11.39
C LEU A 220 18.14 5.34 -9.87
N MET A 221 17.02 5.86 -9.34
CA MET A 221 16.73 5.79 -7.91
C MET A 221 16.72 4.34 -7.43
N LYS A 222 16.04 3.44 -8.15
CA LYS A 222 16.01 2.01 -7.82
C LYS A 222 17.40 1.40 -7.79
N ALA A 223 18.28 1.71 -8.74
CA ALA A 223 19.65 1.23 -8.77
C ALA A 223 20.46 1.73 -7.55
N PHE A 224 20.36 3.02 -7.24
CA PHE A 224 21.04 3.62 -6.08
C PHE A 224 20.55 3.03 -4.75
N TYR A 225 19.24 3.01 -4.54
CA TYR A 225 18.63 2.49 -3.30
C TYR A 225 18.81 0.99 -3.16
N ARG A 226 18.87 0.24 -4.25
CA ARG A 226 19.22 -1.18 -4.22
C ARG A 226 20.57 -1.35 -3.53
N THR A 227 21.62 -0.67 -3.98
CA THR A 227 22.95 -0.75 -3.36
C THR A 227 22.90 -0.37 -1.88
N TYR A 228 22.22 0.73 -1.53
CA TYR A 228 22.03 1.15 -0.14
C TYR A 228 21.35 0.07 0.73
N PHE A 229 20.28 -0.57 0.24
CA PHE A 229 19.60 -1.62 1.01
C PHE A 229 20.42 -2.89 1.10
N TYR A 230 21.16 -3.26 0.05
CA TYR A 230 22.07 -4.40 0.11
C TYR A 230 23.17 -4.20 1.15
N THR A 231 23.80 -3.02 1.20
CA THR A 231 24.83 -2.73 2.22
C THR A 231 24.24 -2.67 3.63
N LYS A 232 23.07 -2.03 3.81
CA LYS A 232 22.37 -1.95 5.10
C LYS A 232 21.98 -3.33 5.64
N LEU A 233 21.58 -4.25 4.76
CA LEU A 233 21.13 -5.60 5.13
C LEU A 233 22.26 -6.64 5.20
N ALA A 234 23.43 -6.38 4.62
CA ALA A 234 24.55 -7.33 4.59
C ALA A 234 25.10 -7.64 5.99
N PHE A 235 25.07 -6.67 6.91
CA PHE A 235 25.70 -6.78 8.23
C PHE A 235 24.75 -7.13 9.38
N ARG A 236 23.47 -7.34 9.11
CA ARG A 236 22.44 -7.64 10.11
C ARG A 236 21.79 -8.97 9.78
N TRP A 237 22.36 -10.07 10.27
CA TRP A 237 21.83 -11.43 10.14
C TRP A 237 21.32 -11.95 11.48
#